data_AF-A0A947CD19-F1
#
_entry.id   AF-A0A947CD19-F1
#
_cell.length_a   1.000
_cell.length_b   1.000
_cell.length_c   1.000
_cell.angle_alpha   90.00
_cell.angle_beta   90.00
_cell.angle_gamma   90.00
#
_symmetry.space_group_name_H-M   'P 1'
#
loop_
_entity.id
_entity.type
_entity.pdbx_description
1 polymer ?
#
loop_
_entity_poly.entity_id
_entity_poly.type
_entity_poly.pdbx_seq_one_letter_code
_entity_poly.pdbx_strand_id
1 'polypeptide(L)' 'FMDLASRAGLSGIQEWLSFYLKAPQVGADLYPEHDIFIQHMKLKNTIRWMAGEDQITHLGNDYDD' A
#
# COMPACT_ATOMS: atom_id res chain seq x y z
N PHE A 1 -7.16 -8.10 4.91
CA PHE A 1 -5.84 -7.44 4.89
C PHE A 1 -5.24 -7.18 6.27
N MET A 2 -6.03 -6.86 7.31
CA MET A 2 -5.48 -6.77 8.68
C MET A 2 -4.92 -8.11 9.21
N ASP A 3 -5.61 -9.23 8.98
CA ASP A 3 -5.09 -10.57 9.31
C ASP A 3 -3.78 -10.90 8.56
N LEU A 4 -3.72 -10.56 7.25
CA LEU A 4 -2.49 -10.70 6.46
C LEU A 4 -1.34 -9.87 7.04
N ALA A 5 -1.59 -8.60 7.37
CA ALA A 5 -0.58 -7.73 7.98
C ALA A 5 -0.03 -8.33 9.29
N SER A 6 -0.91 -8.84 10.14
CA SER A 6 -0.52 -9.51 11.39
C SER A 6 0.31 -10.77 11.14
N ARG A 7 -0.05 -11.61 10.16
CA ARG A 7 0.70 -12.83 9.81
C ARG A 7 2.06 -12.52 9.17
N ALA A 8 2.13 -11.43 8.41
CA ALA A 8 3.37 -10.92 7.82
C ALA A 8 4.28 -10.20 8.83
N GLY A 9 3.88 -10.09 10.10
CA GLY A 9 4.66 -9.41 11.15
C GLY A 9 4.67 -7.88 11.02
N LEU A 10 3.78 -7.30 10.20
CA LEU A 10 3.67 -5.86 10.03
C LEU A 10 2.92 -5.25 11.22
N SER A 11 3.51 -4.19 11.80
CA SER A 11 2.96 -3.48 12.95
C SER A 11 3.13 -1.97 12.82
N GLY A 12 2.47 -1.19 13.68
CA GLY A 12 2.48 0.27 13.61
C GLY A 12 1.54 0.83 12.55
N ILE A 13 1.91 1.98 11.96
CA ILE A 13 1.07 2.69 10.98
C ILE A 13 1.12 1.94 9.65
N GLN A 14 -0.02 1.41 9.21
CA GLN A 14 -0.17 0.63 7.98
C GLN A 14 -0.81 1.47 6.88
N GLU A 15 -0.08 2.46 6.34
CA GLU A 15 -0.63 3.42 5.37
C GLU A 15 -1.18 2.77 4.09
N TRP A 16 -0.71 1.58 3.70
CA TRP A 16 -1.22 0.84 2.54
C TRP A 16 -2.65 0.31 2.74
N LEU A 17 -3.14 0.24 3.99
CA LEU A 17 -4.54 -0.09 4.31
C LEU A 17 -5.48 1.11 4.17
N SER A 18 -4.95 2.31 3.91
CA SER A 18 -5.74 3.55 3.77
C SER A 18 -6.81 3.45 2.69
N PHE A 19 -6.62 2.59 1.69
CA PHE A 19 -7.61 2.28 0.64
C PHE A 19 -9.00 1.90 1.20
N TYR A 20 -9.06 1.29 2.40
CA TYR A 20 -10.30 0.87 3.03
C TYR A 20 -10.88 1.87 4.03
N LEU A 21 -10.18 2.98 4.31
CA LEU A 21 -10.49 3.89 5.40
C LEU A 21 -10.86 5.27 4.88
N LYS A 22 -11.97 5.83 5.40
CA LYS A 22 -12.36 7.22 5.11
C LYS A 22 -11.35 8.23 5.68
N ALA A 23 -10.78 7.93 6.85
CA ALA A 23 -9.78 8.75 7.52
C ALA A 23 -8.51 7.89 7.71
N PRO A 24 -7.56 7.96 6.77
CA PRO A 24 -6.28 7.26 6.85
C PRO A 24 -5.49 7.62 8.11
N GLN A 25 -4.87 6.62 8.73
CA GLN A 25 -3.85 6.87 9.76
C GLN A 25 -2.51 7.10 9.08
N VAL A 26 -1.86 8.21 9.40
CA VAL A 26 -0.54 8.59 8.89
C VAL A 26 0.37 9.06 10.03
N GLY A 27 1.67 9.20 9.76
CA GLY A 27 2.62 9.81 10.70
C GLY A 27 2.22 11.24 11.07
N ALA A 28 2.63 11.71 12.26
CA ALA A 28 2.18 12.99 12.82
C ALA A 28 2.42 14.21 11.91
N ASP A 29 3.46 14.18 11.08
CA ASP A 29 3.86 15.28 10.19
C ASP A 29 3.50 15.03 8.71
N LEU A 30 2.67 14.01 8.42
CA LEU A 30 2.31 13.62 7.06
C LEU A 30 0.86 13.97 6.74
N TYR A 31 0.63 14.34 5.48
CA TYR A 31 -0.73 14.53 4.96
C TYR A 31 -1.36 13.17 4.62
N PRO A 32 -2.59 12.87 5.08
CA PRO A 32 -3.29 11.66 4.70
C PRO A 32 -3.67 11.70 3.22
N GLU A 33 -3.09 10.79 2.43
CA GLU A 33 -3.47 10.62 1.04
C GLU A 33 -4.93 10.19 0.92
N HIS A 34 -5.71 10.86 0.09
CA HIS A 34 -7.14 10.57 -0.15
C HIS A 34 -7.45 10.23 -1.60
N ASP A 35 -6.46 10.28 -2.51
CA ASP A 35 -6.61 9.77 -3.87
C ASP A 35 -6.70 8.23 -3.84
N ILE A 36 -7.86 7.72 -4.26
CA ILE A 36 -8.16 6.29 -4.22
C ILE A 36 -7.27 5.46 -5.16
N PHE A 37 -6.75 6.06 -6.24
CA PHE A 37 -5.85 5.37 -7.16
C PHE A 37 -4.45 5.26 -6.58
N ILE A 38 -3.95 6.31 -5.92
CA ILE A 38 -2.66 6.27 -5.20
C ILE A 38 -2.73 5.27 -4.04
N GLN A 39 -3.82 5.28 -3.27
CA GLN A 39 -4.03 4.30 -2.20
C GLN A 39 -4.10 2.87 -2.74
N HIS A 40 -4.77 2.64 -3.86
CA HIS A 40 -4.83 1.33 -4.51
C HIS A 40 -3.45 0.89 -5.04
N MET A 41 -2.65 1.80 -5.58
CA MET A 41 -1.27 1.53 -5.98
C MET A 41 -0.42 1.13 -4.76
N LYS A 42 -0.50 1.86 -3.65
CA LYS A 42 0.18 1.51 -2.39
C LYS A 42 -0.22 0.11 -1.91
N LEU A 43 -1.51 -0.23 -1.93
CA LEU A 43 -2.01 -1.55 -1.58
C LEU A 43 -1.38 -2.66 -2.45
N LYS A 44 -1.43 -2.51 -3.79
CA LYS A 44 -0.89 -3.51 -4.72
C LYS A 44 0.63 -3.66 -4.58
N ASN A 45 1.36 -2.55 -4.53
CA ASN A 45 2.83 -2.59 -4.42
C ASN A 45 3.28 -3.18 -3.08
N THR A 46 2.52 -2.99 -2.00
CA THR A 46 2.82 -3.65 -0.72
C THR A 46 2.64 -5.16 -0.82
N ILE A 47 1.58 -5.64 -1.49
CA ILE A 47 1.36 -7.09 -1.69
C ILE A 47 2.44 -7.70 -2.59
N ARG A 48 2.80 -7.02 -3.70
CA ARG A 48 3.89 -7.46 -4.60
C ARG A 48 5.22 -7.57 -3.86
N TRP A 49 5.55 -6.55 -3.07
CA TRP A 49 6.74 -6.59 -2.21
C TRP A 49 6.71 -7.77 -1.22
N MET A 50 5.57 -8.06 -0.58
CA MET A 50 5.43 -9.24 0.29
C MET A 50 5.59 -10.57 -0.47
N ALA A 51 5.19 -10.60 -1.75
CA ALA A 51 5.32 -11.76 -2.63
C ALA A 51 6.72 -11.90 -3.26
N GLY A 52 7.62 -10.93 -3.06
CA GLY A 52 8.94 -10.89 -3.70
C GLY A 52 8.92 -10.44 -5.16
N GLU A 53 7.84 -9.81 -5.61
CA GLU A 53 7.70 -9.21 -6.95
C GLU A 53 8.12 -7.73 -6.94
N ASP A 54 8.59 -7.26 -8.10
CA ASP A 54 8.91 -5.85 -8.31
C ASP A 54 7.68 -4.95 -8.24
N GLN A 55 7.84 -3.74 -7.72
CA GLN A 55 6.76 -2.77 -7.61
C GLN A 55 6.33 -2.27 -8.99
N ILE A 56 5.03 -2.10 -9.19
CA ILE A 56 4.51 -1.49 -10.42
C ILE A 56 4.68 0.02 -10.30
N THR A 57 5.30 0.60 -11.32
CA THR A 57 5.44 2.02 -11.53
C THR A 57 4.59 2.44 -12.72
N HIS A 58 4.22 3.72 -12.79
CA HIS A 58 3.45 4.24 -13.93
C HIS A 58 4.33 4.58 -15.15
N LEU A 59 5.49 3.93 -15.28
CA LEU A 59 6.45 4.18 -16.37
C LEU A 59 6.11 3.43 -17.67
N GLY A 60 5.08 2.58 -17.68
CA GLY A 60 4.52 1.98 -18.89
C GLY A 60 5.28 0.75 -19.44
N ASN A 61 6.43 0.41 -18.86
CA ASN A 61 7.21 -0.77 -19.24
C ASN A 61 6.94 -2.01 -18.37
N ASP A 62 6.03 -1.92 -17.39
CA ASP A 62 5.86 -2.94 -16.34
C ASP A 62 4.80 -4.01 -16.70
N TYR A 63 4.46 -4.15 -17.99
CA TYR A 63 3.45 -5.10 -18.50
C TYR A 63 4.05 -6.29 -19.26
N ASP A 64 5.37 -6.32 -19.49
CA ASP A 64 6.03 -7.28 -20.38
C ASP A 64 6.68 -8.49 -19.65
N ASP A 65 6.38 -8.72 -18.36
CA ASP A 65 6.75 -9.93 -17.60
C ASP A 65 5.53 -10.81 -17.25
#